data_AF-A0A972Q749-F1
#
_entry.id   AF-A0A972Q749-F1
#
_cell.length_a   1.000
_cell.length_b   1.000
_cell.length_c   1.000
_cell.angle_alpha   90.00
_cell.angle_beta   90.00
_cell.angle_gamma   90.00
#
_symmetry.space_group_name_H-M   'P 1'
#
loop_
_entity.id
_entity.type
_entity.pdbx_description
1 polymer ?
#
loop_
_entity_poly.entity_id
_entity_poly.type
_entity_poly.pdbx_seq_one_letter_code
_entity_poly.pdbx_strand_id
1 'polypeptide(L)'
;MQKALIALTALVLLSACAYAVQVDGYCYLAGQTNHEGTKVLFQADSPGAVTDSTYTNGVGYYQIDLSAGAYDIYFTHQGYFGEQILDQLLLSPTTMQEITLVLIGIEISGELSGLLEDTTYRVIGDIWVSSGDSLTIEVGAELIFGDEVQFDINGYLYAAGTEIDSIKFINSSDSTWGGIDFNSSSDDSSRLEYCLITGSSSIGIYFDHSNPTFENCTISGNSAGNRGGGIYCLMDSSPAISNCTISGNSASNHGGGIYCWDSSLTISNCTISGNSCSWGGGGIYCYYSSPTIINTIVEGNTGNRSVYLSNSPNTYIAYSDFYNNQNGNFYNPPQWVGQIVTLNANGDSCDLYYNIFEDPLFYSTTGDSAFFLTVSSPCIDAGDPASPRDPDSTIADMGAFWPPMPPVWVEPSSPSPQTTAYSLSPAYPNPFNAGTIISYELQAASWVKLVVYDVRGREVARLIDDWRTAGNYDATFDAGGLPSGIYFARLQANGLTQTQKILLLK
;
A
#
# COMPACT_ATOMS: atom_id res chain seq x y z
N MET A 1 41.91 -6.96 -24.05
CA MET A 1 42.75 -8.16 -24.31
C MET A 1 41.93 -9.46 -24.30
N GLN A 2 40.94 -9.61 -23.42
CA GLN A 2 40.10 -10.81 -23.33
C GLN A 2 39.26 -11.07 -24.60
N LYS A 3 38.63 -10.02 -25.17
CA LYS A 3 37.89 -10.10 -26.46
C LYS A 3 38.76 -10.55 -27.65
N ALA A 4 40.05 -10.21 -27.66
CA ALA A 4 40.98 -10.63 -28.72
C ALA A 4 41.44 -12.09 -28.56
N LEU A 5 41.42 -12.63 -27.34
CA LEU A 5 41.82 -14.01 -27.05
C LEU A 5 40.69 -15.00 -27.39
N ILE A 6 39.43 -14.62 -27.12
CA ILE A 6 38.22 -15.39 -27.47
C ILE A 6 38.08 -15.50 -29.00
N ALA A 7 38.27 -14.38 -29.71
CA ALA A 7 38.29 -14.36 -31.17
C ALA A 7 39.37 -15.27 -31.77
N LEU A 8 40.55 -15.36 -31.12
CA LEU A 8 41.65 -16.20 -31.59
C LEU A 8 41.40 -17.70 -31.33
N THR A 9 40.75 -18.07 -30.22
CA THR A 9 40.33 -19.45 -29.94
C THR A 9 39.19 -19.92 -30.84
N ALA A 10 38.26 -19.03 -31.23
CA ALA A 10 37.19 -19.34 -32.18
C ALA A 10 37.73 -19.52 -33.61
N LEU A 11 38.72 -18.73 -34.01
CA LEU A 11 39.33 -18.80 -35.36
C LEU A 11 40.08 -20.11 -35.64
N VAL A 12 40.51 -20.83 -34.59
CA VAL A 12 41.29 -22.08 -34.73
C VAL A 12 40.39 -23.33 -34.83
N LEU A 13 39.09 -23.23 -34.50
CA LEU A 13 38.15 -24.37 -34.54
C LEU A 13 37.14 -24.31 -35.70
N LEU A 14 36.92 -23.16 -36.34
CA LEU A 14 35.93 -22.99 -37.41
C LEU A 14 36.56 -23.06 -38.80
N SER A 15 37.04 -24.23 -39.17
CA SER A 15 37.23 -24.61 -40.57
C SER A 15 36.24 -25.73 -40.89
N ALA A 16 35.25 -25.39 -41.71
CA ALA A 16 34.21 -26.21 -42.34
C ALA A 16 32.85 -26.32 -41.61
N CYS A 17 31.82 -25.80 -42.31
CA CYS A 17 30.37 -25.89 -42.09
C CYS A 17 29.77 -25.08 -40.93
N ALA A 18 29.04 -24.01 -41.29
CA ALA A 18 28.03 -23.40 -40.44
C ALA A 18 26.95 -24.45 -40.16
N TYR A 19 27.00 -25.05 -38.97
CA TYR A 19 25.96 -25.95 -38.49
C TYR A 19 25.15 -25.22 -37.42
N ALA A 20 23.84 -25.48 -37.39
CA ALA A 20 22.93 -24.86 -36.44
C ALA A 20 23.10 -25.49 -35.05
N VAL A 21 23.14 -24.64 -34.03
CA VAL A 21 23.22 -24.98 -32.62
C VAL A 21 21.90 -24.59 -31.98
N GLN A 22 21.22 -25.58 -31.40
CA GLN A 22 19.99 -25.34 -30.64
C GLN A 22 20.34 -24.77 -29.27
N VAL A 23 19.71 -23.65 -28.92
CA VAL A 23 19.85 -23.01 -27.61
C VAL A 23 18.48 -22.84 -27.01
N ASP A 24 18.33 -23.25 -25.75
CA ASP A 24 17.11 -23.07 -24.98
C ASP A 24 17.39 -22.53 -23.59
N GLY A 25 16.33 -22.14 -22.88
CA GLY A 25 16.42 -21.64 -21.52
C GLY A 25 15.08 -21.16 -20.97
N TYR A 26 15.11 -20.60 -19.77
CA TYR A 26 13.96 -20.00 -19.12
C TYR A 26 14.28 -18.56 -18.70
N CYS A 27 13.34 -17.66 -18.98
CA CYS A 27 13.35 -16.31 -18.44
C CYS A 27 12.01 -16.05 -17.75
N TYR A 28 12.09 -15.74 -16.46
CA TYR A 28 10.95 -15.46 -15.60
C TYR A 28 10.78 -13.95 -15.40
N LEU A 29 9.53 -13.54 -15.23
CA LEU A 29 9.16 -12.19 -14.82
C LEU A 29 8.86 -12.23 -13.33
N ALA A 30 9.63 -11.48 -12.53
CA ALA A 30 9.45 -11.45 -11.09
C ALA A 30 8.01 -11.04 -10.72
N GLY A 31 7.36 -11.81 -9.84
CA GLY A 31 6.01 -11.51 -9.35
C GLY A 31 4.86 -11.95 -10.28
N GLN A 32 5.16 -12.55 -11.44
CA GLN A 32 4.12 -12.97 -12.39
C GLN A 32 3.97 -14.49 -12.44
N THR A 33 2.77 -14.96 -12.80
CA THR A 33 2.51 -16.38 -13.11
C THR A 33 2.55 -16.68 -14.60
N ASN A 34 2.43 -15.65 -15.45
CA ASN A 34 2.59 -15.73 -16.90
C ASN A 34 3.90 -15.05 -17.30
N HIS A 35 4.75 -15.76 -18.06
CA HIS A 35 6.07 -15.27 -18.46
C HIS A 35 6.23 -15.16 -19.98
N GLU A 36 5.13 -15.11 -20.73
CA GLU A 36 5.13 -14.98 -22.18
C GLU A 36 5.66 -13.61 -22.64
N GLY A 37 6.31 -13.56 -23.80
CA GLY A 37 6.60 -12.31 -24.50
C GLY A 37 7.92 -11.62 -24.13
N THR A 38 8.77 -12.22 -23.29
CA THR A 38 10.14 -11.70 -23.09
C THR A 38 10.97 -11.93 -24.33
N LYS A 39 11.49 -10.85 -24.91
CA LYS A 39 12.38 -10.93 -26.07
C LYS A 39 13.78 -11.35 -25.62
N VAL A 40 14.30 -12.40 -26.25
CA VAL A 40 15.66 -12.90 -26.05
C VAL A 40 16.44 -12.65 -27.33
N LEU A 41 17.32 -11.64 -27.33
CA LEU A 41 18.15 -11.25 -28.47
C LEU A 41 19.55 -11.84 -28.32
N PHE A 42 19.99 -12.61 -29.31
CA PHE A 42 21.34 -13.14 -29.44
C PHE A 42 22.11 -12.28 -30.43
N GLN A 43 22.91 -11.34 -29.93
CA GLN A 43 23.74 -10.45 -30.75
C GLN A 43 25.08 -11.11 -31.07
N ALA A 44 25.38 -11.28 -32.35
CA ALA A 44 26.60 -11.95 -32.79
C ALA A 44 27.86 -11.09 -32.56
N ASP A 45 28.88 -11.68 -31.92
CA ASP A 45 30.19 -11.04 -31.64
C ASP A 45 31.38 -11.70 -32.36
N SER A 46 31.12 -12.75 -33.16
CA SER A 46 32.16 -13.48 -33.89
C SER A 46 31.88 -13.60 -35.39
N PRO A 47 32.93 -13.65 -36.25
CA PRO A 47 32.75 -13.92 -37.67
C PRO A 47 32.12 -15.30 -37.91
N GLY A 48 30.97 -15.34 -38.59
CA GLY A 48 30.21 -16.57 -38.87
C GLY A 48 28.97 -16.78 -37.98
N ALA A 49 28.88 -16.06 -36.85
CA ALA A 49 27.65 -15.92 -36.07
C ALA A 49 26.68 -14.95 -36.77
N VAL A 50 25.37 -15.21 -36.65
CA VAL A 50 24.30 -14.34 -37.14
C VAL A 50 23.42 -13.94 -35.97
N THR A 51 23.16 -12.63 -35.83
CA THR A 51 22.25 -12.08 -34.82
C THR A 51 20.82 -12.53 -35.08
N ASP A 52 20.15 -13.05 -34.05
CA ASP A 52 18.75 -13.47 -34.13
C ASP A 52 18.05 -13.32 -32.77
N SER A 53 16.72 -13.48 -32.72
CA SER A 53 15.96 -13.37 -31.47
C SER A 53 14.76 -14.32 -31.42
N THR A 54 14.33 -14.65 -30.21
CA THR A 54 13.12 -15.44 -29.93
C THR A 54 12.33 -14.80 -28.78
N TYR A 55 11.18 -15.37 -28.44
CA TYR A 55 10.33 -14.93 -27.34
C TYR A 55 10.00 -16.09 -26.40
N THR A 56 9.84 -15.78 -25.12
CA THR A 56 9.35 -16.75 -24.15
C THR A 56 7.87 -17.07 -24.35
N ASN A 57 7.47 -18.29 -24.04
CA ASN A 57 6.06 -18.70 -23.90
C ASN A 57 5.55 -18.46 -22.47
N GLY A 58 4.29 -18.83 -22.19
CA GLY A 58 3.65 -18.56 -20.89
C GLY A 58 4.33 -19.16 -19.65
N VAL A 59 5.16 -20.20 -19.80
CA VAL A 59 5.96 -20.77 -18.68
C VAL A 59 7.39 -20.22 -18.63
N GLY A 60 7.73 -19.25 -19.48
CA GLY A 60 9.04 -18.58 -19.53
C GLY A 60 10.05 -19.28 -20.42
N TYR A 61 9.67 -20.38 -21.08
CA TYR A 61 10.58 -21.16 -21.93
C TYR A 61 10.80 -20.48 -23.28
N TYR A 62 12.05 -20.46 -23.74
CA TYR A 62 12.41 -20.06 -25.10
C TYR A 62 13.36 -21.07 -25.74
N GLN A 63 13.32 -21.14 -27.07
CA GLN A 63 14.24 -21.95 -27.88
C GLN A 63 14.53 -21.24 -29.19
N ILE A 64 15.76 -21.36 -29.68
CA ILE A 64 16.20 -20.85 -30.99
C ILE A 64 17.33 -21.71 -31.57
N ASP A 65 17.38 -21.82 -32.90
CA ASP A 65 18.50 -22.44 -33.62
C ASP A 65 19.41 -21.34 -34.17
N LEU A 66 20.67 -21.29 -33.72
CA LEU A 66 21.64 -20.25 -34.06
C LEU A 66 22.83 -20.82 -34.83
N SER A 67 23.58 -20.00 -35.58
CA SER A 67 24.87 -20.46 -36.10
C SER A 67 25.91 -20.55 -34.98
N ALA A 68 26.75 -21.59 -35.00
CA ALA A 68 27.79 -21.74 -33.98
C ALA A 68 28.72 -20.51 -33.94
N GLY A 69 28.93 -19.93 -32.76
CA GLY A 69 29.75 -18.72 -32.59
C GLY A 69 29.63 -18.09 -31.21
N ALA A 70 30.23 -16.90 -31.05
CA ALA A 70 30.15 -16.09 -29.83
C ALA A 70 29.03 -15.03 -29.91
N TYR A 71 28.31 -14.84 -28.80
CA TYR A 71 27.12 -13.99 -28.70
C TYR A 71 27.05 -13.21 -27.37
N ASP A 72 26.63 -11.95 -27.43
CA ASP A 72 26.07 -11.20 -26.31
C ASP A 72 24.54 -11.40 -26.32
N ILE A 73 23.95 -11.78 -25.19
CA ILE A 73 22.52 -12.14 -25.09
C ILE A 73 21.80 -11.10 -24.24
N TYR A 74 20.70 -10.55 -24.73
CA TYR A 74 19.90 -9.54 -24.05
C TYR A 74 18.48 -10.03 -23.83
N PHE A 75 17.97 -9.84 -22.62
CA PHE A 75 16.61 -10.14 -22.22
C PHE A 75 15.87 -8.83 -21.97
N THR A 76 14.79 -8.59 -22.72
CA THR A 76 14.00 -7.35 -22.59
C THR A 76 12.52 -7.67 -22.52
N HIS A 77 11.85 -7.11 -21.53
CA HIS A 77 10.40 -7.18 -21.35
C HIS A 77 9.88 -5.81 -20.88
N GLN A 78 8.73 -5.38 -21.38
CA GLN A 78 8.18 -4.06 -21.01
C GLN A 78 7.87 -4.01 -19.51
N GLY A 79 8.36 -2.97 -18.83
CA GLY A 79 8.17 -2.82 -17.39
C GLY A 79 9.11 -3.64 -16.51
N TYR A 80 10.15 -4.26 -17.09
CA TYR A 80 11.19 -4.97 -16.34
C TYR A 80 12.59 -4.45 -16.66
N PHE A 81 13.48 -4.53 -15.67
CA PHE A 81 14.91 -4.31 -15.87
C PHE A 81 15.47 -5.39 -16.79
N GLY A 82 16.02 -4.97 -17.93
CA GLY A 82 16.62 -5.90 -18.88
C GLY A 82 17.91 -6.50 -18.34
N GLU A 83 18.11 -7.79 -18.58
CA GLU A 83 19.32 -8.53 -18.18
C GLU A 83 20.17 -8.87 -19.40
N GLN A 84 21.46 -9.11 -19.18
CA GLN A 84 22.38 -9.49 -20.24
C GLN A 84 23.35 -10.58 -19.81
N ILE A 85 23.66 -11.48 -20.75
CA ILE A 85 24.72 -12.48 -20.60
C ILE A 85 25.73 -12.23 -21.71
N LEU A 86 26.92 -11.77 -21.33
CA LEU A 86 27.95 -11.34 -22.29
C LEU A 86 28.93 -12.47 -22.64
N ASP A 87 29.54 -12.34 -23.81
CA ASP A 87 30.64 -13.16 -24.34
C ASP A 87 30.36 -14.68 -24.33
N GLN A 88 29.12 -15.10 -24.66
CA GLN A 88 28.73 -16.52 -24.65
C GLN A 88 29.17 -17.28 -25.89
N LEU A 89 29.93 -18.35 -25.69
CA LEU A 89 30.45 -19.19 -26.76
C LEU A 89 29.54 -20.41 -26.98
N LEU A 90 28.74 -20.38 -28.05
CA LEU A 90 27.73 -21.38 -28.37
C LEU A 90 28.20 -22.27 -29.52
N LEU A 91 28.81 -23.41 -29.19
CA LEU A 91 29.41 -24.34 -30.16
C LEU A 91 28.74 -25.72 -30.21
N SER A 92 27.77 -25.97 -29.34
CA SER A 92 27.01 -27.22 -29.22
C SER A 92 25.67 -26.94 -28.55
N PRO A 93 24.66 -27.84 -28.65
CA PRO A 93 23.37 -27.63 -28.00
C PRO A 93 23.54 -27.25 -26.52
N THR A 94 22.91 -26.15 -26.12
CA THR A 94 23.17 -25.53 -24.81
C THR A 94 21.85 -25.06 -24.19
N THR A 95 21.61 -25.49 -22.95
CA THR A 95 20.58 -24.90 -22.09
C THR A 95 21.22 -23.79 -21.26
N MET A 96 20.67 -22.59 -21.40
CA MET A 96 21.12 -21.39 -20.71
C MET A 96 20.69 -21.40 -19.25
N GLN A 97 21.40 -20.64 -18.42
CA GLN A 97 20.98 -20.39 -17.04
C GLN A 97 19.62 -19.68 -16.99
N GLU A 98 18.85 -19.94 -15.93
CA GLU A 98 17.59 -19.25 -15.69
C GLU A 98 17.85 -17.77 -15.39
N ILE A 99 17.07 -16.90 -16.01
CA ILE A 99 17.06 -15.45 -15.77
C ILE A 99 15.73 -15.07 -15.12
N THR A 100 15.74 -14.12 -14.20
CA THR A 100 14.53 -13.49 -13.67
C THR A 100 14.66 -12.00 -13.85
N LEU A 101 13.81 -11.41 -14.70
CA LEU A 101 13.78 -9.96 -14.86
C LEU A 101 13.05 -9.34 -13.67
N VAL A 102 13.58 -8.24 -13.17
CA VAL A 102 13.04 -7.51 -12.02
C VAL A 102 12.06 -6.45 -12.51
N LEU A 103 10.86 -6.41 -11.94
CA LEU A 103 9.85 -5.40 -12.28
C LEU A 103 10.37 -3.99 -11.96
N ILE A 104 10.24 -3.06 -12.90
CA ILE A 104 10.46 -1.62 -12.73
C ILE A 104 9.16 -0.81 -12.83
N GLY A 105 8.07 -1.46 -13.23
CA GLY A 105 6.72 -0.89 -13.40
C GLY A 105 6.37 -0.64 -14.87
N ILE A 106 5.09 -0.82 -15.22
CA ILE A 106 4.57 -0.65 -16.58
C ILE A 106 4.37 0.84 -16.87
N GLU A 107 5.05 1.38 -17.88
CA GLU A 107 4.84 2.78 -18.27
C GLU A 107 3.49 2.99 -18.96
N ILE A 108 2.70 3.94 -18.46
CA ILE A 108 1.39 4.32 -19.00
C ILE A 108 1.27 5.83 -19.18
N SER A 109 0.51 6.23 -20.19
CA SER A 109 0.05 7.60 -20.47
C SER A 109 -1.10 7.55 -21.46
N GLY A 110 -1.90 8.61 -21.52
CA GLY A 110 -3.02 8.72 -22.44
C GLY A 110 -4.35 8.18 -21.91
N GLU A 111 -5.27 7.93 -22.82
CA GLU A 111 -6.60 7.41 -22.53
C GLU A 111 -6.54 5.99 -21.93
N LEU A 112 -7.25 5.78 -20.83
CA LEU A 112 -7.37 4.51 -20.12
C LEU A 112 -8.83 4.03 -20.09
N SER A 113 -9.03 2.74 -20.32
CA SER A 113 -10.30 2.05 -20.15
C SER A 113 -10.09 0.56 -19.89
N GLY A 114 -11.10 -0.12 -19.36
CA GLY A 114 -11.05 -1.54 -19.04
C GLY A 114 -10.42 -1.81 -17.67
N LEU A 115 -9.32 -2.54 -17.64
CA LEU A 115 -8.71 -3.10 -16.42
C LEU A 115 -7.24 -2.71 -16.30
N LEU A 116 -6.84 -2.20 -15.13
CA LEU A 116 -5.46 -2.23 -14.66
C LEU A 116 -5.33 -3.36 -13.64
N GLU A 117 -4.36 -4.24 -13.86
CA GLU A 117 -4.08 -5.43 -13.03
C GLU A 117 -3.29 -5.05 -11.76
N ASP A 118 -3.23 -5.98 -10.81
CA ASP A 118 -2.38 -5.88 -9.60
C ASP A 118 -0.88 -5.85 -9.98
N THR A 119 -0.37 -4.66 -10.28
CA THR A 119 1.04 -4.42 -10.59
C THR A 119 1.41 -2.96 -10.36
N THR A 120 2.70 -2.67 -10.50
CA THR A 120 3.21 -1.30 -10.46
C THR A 120 3.13 -0.67 -11.85
N TYR A 121 2.50 0.49 -11.94
CA TYR A 121 2.45 1.35 -13.12
C TYR A 121 3.27 2.63 -12.88
N ARG A 122 4.05 3.04 -13.88
CA ARG A 122 4.73 4.33 -13.91
C ARG A 122 3.98 5.26 -14.85
N VAL A 123 3.32 6.27 -14.31
CA VAL A 123 2.54 7.22 -15.09
C VAL A 123 3.47 8.31 -15.61
N ILE A 124 3.83 8.24 -16.89
CA ILE A 124 4.88 9.08 -17.50
C ILE A 124 4.32 10.31 -18.24
N GLY A 125 3.00 10.45 -18.29
CA GLY A 125 2.26 11.57 -18.85
C GLY A 125 0.80 11.45 -18.47
N ASP A 126 0.02 12.51 -18.70
CA ASP A 126 -1.37 12.58 -18.27
C ASP A 126 -2.17 11.36 -18.71
N ILE A 127 -2.99 10.86 -17.79
CA ILE A 127 -3.92 9.75 -18.04
C ILE A 127 -5.34 10.23 -17.84
N TRP A 128 -6.26 9.70 -18.63
CA TRP A 128 -7.67 10.05 -18.47
C TRP A 128 -8.61 8.90 -18.81
N VAL A 129 -9.74 8.85 -18.11
CA VAL A 129 -10.89 8.01 -18.48
C VAL A 129 -11.86 8.89 -19.25
N SER A 130 -12.14 8.55 -20.51
CA SER A 130 -13.06 9.30 -21.36
C SER A 130 -14.52 9.16 -20.92
N SER A 131 -15.34 10.14 -21.28
CA SER A 131 -16.78 10.10 -21.03
C SER A 131 -17.43 8.89 -21.72
N GLY A 132 -18.19 8.11 -20.95
CA GLY A 132 -18.81 6.86 -21.39
C GLY A 132 -17.92 5.62 -21.27
N ASP A 133 -16.63 5.79 -20.97
CA ASP A 133 -15.72 4.70 -20.65
C ASP A 133 -15.66 4.44 -19.15
N SER A 134 -15.21 3.22 -18.82
CA SER A 134 -14.98 2.79 -17.45
C SER A 134 -13.57 2.25 -17.29
N LEU A 135 -12.97 2.55 -16.15
CA LEU A 135 -11.72 1.94 -15.72
C LEU A 135 -11.92 1.26 -14.37
N THR A 136 -11.49 0.01 -14.29
CA THR A 136 -11.34 -0.75 -13.06
C THR A 136 -9.86 -0.90 -12.74
N ILE A 137 -9.47 -0.63 -11.49
CA ILE A 137 -8.12 -0.89 -10.99
C ILE A 137 -8.23 -2.02 -9.96
N GLU A 138 -7.49 -3.10 -10.17
CA GLU A 138 -7.45 -4.23 -9.24
C GLU A 138 -6.77 -3.87 -7.92
N VAL A 139 -7.17 -4.59 -6.87
CA VAL A 139 -6.56 -4.55 -5.53
C VAL A 139 -5.03 -4.68 -5.62
N GLY A 140 -4.30 -3.92 -4.80
CA GLY A 140 -2.83 -3.95 -4.74
C GLY A 140 -2.09 -3.15 -5.79
N ALA A 141 -2.76 -2.71 -6.87
CA ALA A 141 -2.13 -1.93 -7.92
C ALA A 141 -1.51 -0.62 -7.40
N GLU A 142 -0.31 -0.30 -7.89
CA GLU A 142 0.43 0.91 -7.51
C GLU A 142 0.66 1.80 -8.73
N LEU A 143 0.02 2.97 -8.76
CA LEU A 143 0.24 4.00 -9.78
C LEU A 143 1.22 5.04 -9.23
N ILE A 144 2.42 5.04 -9.79
CA ILE A 144 3.51 5.96 -9.44
C ILE A 144 3.59 7.07 -10.48
N PHE A 145 3.17 8.26 -10.09
CA PHE A 145 3.04 9.41 -10.98
C PHE A 145 4.36 10.19 -11.13
N GLY A 146 4.68 10.53 -12.38
CA GLY A 146 5.74 11.47 -12.75
C GLY A 146 5.43 12.91 -12.34
N ASP A 147 6.32 13.82 -12.73
CA ASP A 147 6.21 15.24 -12.35
C ASP A 147 5.15 15.95 -13.19
N GLU A 148 4.31 16.73 -12.52
CA GLU A 148 3.17 17.49 -13.06
C GLU A 148 2.14 16.64 -13.83
N VAL A 149 2.11 15.32 -13.64
CA VAL A 149 1.16 14.41 -14.30
C VAL A 149 -0.19 14.39 -13.58
N GLN A 150 -1.28 14.51 -14.34
CA GLN A 150 -2.65 14.44 -13.82
C GLN A 150 -3.37 13.12 -14.14
N PHE A 151 -4.40 12.82 -13.35
CA PHE A 151 -5.36 11.75 -13.63
C PHE A 151 -6.78 12.29 -13.74
N ASP A 152 -7.28 12.45 -14.96
CA ASP A 152 -8.62 12.99 -15.24
C ASP A 152 -9.67 11.89 -15.38
N ILE A 153 -10.71 11.92 -14.56
CA ILE A 153 -11.84 11.00 -14.62
C ILE A 153 -13.03 11.74 -15.23
N ASN A 154 -13.21 11.62 -16.56
CA ASN A 154 -14.40 12.11 -17.27
C ASN A 154 -15.47 11.02 -17.48
N GLY A 155 -15.11 9.76 -17.21
CA GLY A 155 -15.98 8.59 -17.24
C GLY A 155 -16.24 8.02 -15.85
N TYR A 156 -16.15 6.70 -15.72
CA TYR A 156 -16.33 5.96 -14.47
C TYR A 156 -15.02 5.33 -13.99
N LEU A 157 -14.67 5.52 -12.71
CA LEU A 157 -13.55 4.86 -12.05
C LEU A 157 -14.05 3.96 -10.93
N TYR A 158 -13.65 2.69 -10.97
CA TYR A 158 -13.78 1.74 -9.86
C TYR A 158 -12.40 1.29 -9.39
N ALA A 159 -12.02 1.70 -8.18
CA ALA A 159 -10.77 1.30 -7.56
C ALA A 159 -11.08 0.82 -6.14
N ALA A 160 -11.12 -0.49 -5.93
CA ALA A 160 -11.45 -1.08 -4.63
C ALA A 160 -10.32 -2.00 -4.16
N GLY A 161 -9.47 -1.48 -3.28
CA GLY A 161 -8.47 -2.23 -2.54
C GLY A 161 -9.06 -2.98 -1.34
N THR A 162 -8.19 -3.41 -0.44
CA THR A 162 -8.56 -4.00 0.86
C THR A 162 -7.74 -3.42 2.00
N GLU A 163 -8.14 -3.68 3.24
CA GLU A 163 -7.43 -3.22 4.46
C GLU A 163 -5.95 -3.61 4.48
N ILE A 164 -5.61 -4.78 3.91
CA ILE A 164 -4.22 -5.29 3.87
C ILE A 164 -3.53 -5.05 2.53
N ASP A 165 -4.27 -4.56 1.53
CA ASP A 165 -3.79 -4.46 0.15
C ASP A 165 -4.47 -3.30 -0.58
N SER A 166 -3.98 -2.09 -0.28
CA SER A 166 -4.53 -0.84 -0.79
C SER A 166 -4.13 -0.60 -2.24
N ILE A 167 -5.01 0.02 -3.03
CA ILE A 167 -4.61 0.63 -4.30
C ILE A 167 -3.89 1.95 -4.00
N LYS A 168 -2.75 2.22 -4.64
CA LYS A 168 -1.91 3.37 -4.31
C LYS A 168 -1.78 4.33 -5.48
N PHE A 169 -2.08 5.60 -5.23
CA PHE A 169 -1.82 6.73 -6.12
C PHE A 169 -0.79 7.63 -5.45
N ILE A 170 0.48 7.48 -5.87
CA ILE A 170 1.63 8.08 -5.20
C ILE A 170 2.54 8.79 -6.19
N ASN A 171 3.29 9.78 -5.72
CA ASN A 171 4.38 10.34 -6.51
C ASN A 171 5.60 9.42 -6.55
N SER A 172 6.42 9.55 -7.59
CA SER A 172 7.81 9.11 -7.49
C SER A 172 8.57 10.01 -6.50
N SER A 173 9.59 9.49 -5.81
CA SER A 173 10.30 10.21 -4.74
C SER A 173 10.85 11.59 -5.15
N ASP A 174 11.08 11.79 -6.45
CA ASP A 174 11.65 13.00 -7.02
C ASP A 174 10.63 13.83 -7.83
N SER A 175 9.36 13.44 -7.87
CA SER A 175 8.31 14.12 -8.63
C SER A 175 7.21 14.67 -7.73
N THR A 176 6.44 15.61 -8.28
CA THR A 176 5.18 16.03 -7.69
C THR A 176 4.07 15.92 -8.72
N TRP A 177 3.04 15.14 -8.43
CA TRP A 177 1.95 14.89 -9.37
C TRP A 177 0.77 15.83 -9.12
N GLY A 178 -0.12 15.90 -10.11
CA GLY A 178 -1.23 16.86 -10.13
C GLY A 178 -2.48 16.43 -9.36
N GLY A 179 -2.56 15.16 -8.93
CA GLY A 179 -3.73 14.60 -8.26
C GLY A 179 -4.74 13.93 -9.19
N ILE A 180 -5.92 13.66 -8.64
CA ILE A 180 -7.04 13.02 -9.35
C ILE A 180 -8.19 14.02 -9.51
N ASP A 181 -8.58 14.27 -10.74
CA ASP A 181 -9.60 15.26 -11.09
C ASP A 181 -10.85 14.53 -11.61
N PHE A 182 -11.95 14.57 -10.85
CA PHE A 182 -13.24 14.01 -11.28
C PHE A 182 -14.08 15.10 -11.93
N ASN A 183 -14.19 15.03 -13.26
CA ASN A 183 -14.78 16.05 -14.10
C ASN A 183 -16.09 15.56 -14.72
N SER A 184 -17.20 16.28 -14.46
CA SER A 184 -18.49 16.25 -15.20
C SER A 184 -18.77 14.96 -16.01
N SER A 185 -18.81 13.81 -15.32
CA SER A 185 -19.13 12.54 -15.96
C SER A 185 -20.63 12.28 -15.86
N SER A 186 -21.24 11.79 -16.93
CA SER A 186 -22.64 11.34 -16.96
C SER A 186 -22.90 10.13 -16.05
N ASP A 187 -21.84 9.56 -15.48
CA ASP A 187 -21.80 8.36 -14.64
C ASP A 187 -21.04 8.67 -13.34
N ASP A 188 -21.61 9.57 -12.55
CA ASP A 188 -21.10 10.17 -11.30
C ASP A 188 -20.89 9.19 -10.12
N SER A 189 -20.91 7.89 -10.37
CA SER A 189 -20.88 6.83 -9.36
C SER A 189 -19.50 6.26 -9.09
N SER A 190 -18.43 6.95 -9.54
CA SER A 190 -17.05 6.51 -9.33
C SER A 190 -16.81 6.19 -7.85
N ARG A 191 -16.12 5.08 -7.59
CA ARG A 191 -16.01 4.49 -6.26
C ARG A 191 -14.56 4.12 -5.98
N LEU A 192 -14.06 4.66 -4.87
CA LEU A 192 -12.72 4.42 -4.36
C LEU A 192 -12.83 3.82 -2.97
N GLU A 193 -12.22 2.64 -2.79
CA GLU A 193 -12.19 1.94 -1.51
C GLU A 193 -10.79 1.48 -1.16
N TYR A 194 -10.37 1.69 0.09
CA TYR A 194 -9.02 1.31 0.53
C TYR A 194 -7.92 1.85 -0.39
N CYS A 195 -8.08 3.09 -0.85
CA CYS A 195 -7.11 3.77 -1.69
C CYS A 195 -6.21 4.68 -0.86
N LEU A 196 -4.92 4.69 -1.17
CA LEU A 196 -3.96 5.68 -0.67
C LEU A 196 -3.71 6.74 -1.75
N ILE A 197 -4.01 8.01 -1.45
CA ILE A 197 -3.76 9.16 -2.32
C ILE A 197 -2.80 10.11 -1.60
N THR A 198 -1.56 10.20 -2.07
CA THR A 198 -0.52 11.01 -1.41
C THR A 198 0.50 11.65 -2.34
N GLY A 199 1.12 12.72 -1.87
CA GLY A 199 2.27 13.35 -2.52
C GLY A 199 1.94 14.26 -3.70
N SER A 200 0.67 14.67 -3.88
CA SER A 200 0.31 15.69 -4.87
C SER A 200 0.82 17.08 -4.46
N SER A 201 1.31 17.87 -5.42
CA SER A 201 1.71 19.29 -5.22
C SER A 201 0.72 20.30 -5.80
N SER A 202 -0.36 19.82 -6.42
CA SER A 202 -1.44 20.66 -6.94
C SER A 202 -2.67 20.55 -6.04
N ILE A 203 -3.47 19.50 -6.19
CA ILE A 203 -4.63 19.20 -5.35
C ILE A 203 -4.59 17.68 -5.17
N GLY A 204 -4.90 17.14 -4.00
CA GLY A 204 -4.97 15.68 -3.84
C GLY A 204 -6.08 15.09 -4.71
N ILE A 205 -7.30 15.58 -4.50
CA ILE A 205 -8.50 15.19 -5.23
C ILE A 205 -9.35 16.43 -5.55
N TYR A 206 -9.75 16.56 -6.81
CA TYR A 206 -10.61 17.64 -7.29
C TYR A 206 -11.96 17.11 -7.77
N PHE A 207 -13.05 17.78 -7.41
CA PHE A 207 -14.41 17.48 -7.87
C PHE A 207 -15.02 18.67 -8.58
N ASP A 208 -15.48 18.46 -9.82
CA ASP A 208 -16.19 19.45 -10.64
C ASP A 208 -17.44 18.81 -11.29
N HIS A 209 -18.62 19.20 -10.78
CA HIS A 209 -19.91 18.58 -11.09
C HIS A 209 -19.87 17.04 -10.99
N SER A 210 -19.31 16.50 -9.91
CA SER A 210 -19.14 15.05 -9.72
C SER A 210 -19.46 14.60 -8.29
N ASN A 211 -19.95 13.36 -8.15
CA ASN A 211 -20.42 12.80 -6.88
C ASN A 211 -19.77 11.46 -6.50
N PRO A 212 -18.44 11.30 -6.61
CA PRO A 212 -17.78 10.04 -6.28
C PRO A 212 -17.95 9.65 -4.80
N THR A 213 -17.85 8.34 -4.54
CA THR A 213 -17.85 7.77 -3.19
C THR A 213 -16.45 7.34 -2.80
N PHE A 214 -16.01 7.75 -1.62
CA PHE A 214 -14.75 7.35 -0.99
C PHE A 214 -15.05 6.61 0.30
N GLU A 215 -14.58 5.37 0.40
CA GLU A 215 -14.73 4.55 1.60
C GLU A 215 -13.39 3.97 2.06
N ASN A 216 -13.05 4.05 3.36
CA ASN A 216 -11.81 3.46 3.87
C ASN A 216 -10.52 3.99 3.20
N CYS A 217 -10.57 5.19 2.61
CA CYS A 217 -9.44 5.78 1.89
C CYS A 217 -8.55 6.64 2.80
N THR A 218 -7.27 6.72 2.45
CA THR A 218 -6.31 7.62 3.07
C THR A 218 -5.88 8.70 2.09
N ILE A 219 -6.19 9.95 2.41
CA ILE A 219 -5.85 11.14 1.62
C ILE A 219 -4.89 11.96 2.46
N SER A 220 -3.60 11.87 2.15
CA SER A 220 -2.58 12.41 3.05
C SER A 220 -1.39 13.05 2.37
N GLY A 221 -0.78 14.04 3.04
CA GLY A 221 0.47 14.64 2.56
C GLY A 221 0.35 15.33 1.20
N ASN A 222 -0.86 15.73 0.79
CA ASN A 222 -1.08 16.49 -0.44
C ASN A 222 -1.01 17.99 -0.14
N SER A 223 -0.41 18.76 -1.04
CA SER A 223 -0.14 20.18 -0.83
C SER A 223 -0.62 21.01 -2.00
N ALA A 224 -1.51 21.98 -1.74
CA ALA A 224 -2.02 22.89 -2.75
C ALA A 224 -1.44 24.30 -2.66
N GLY A 225 -1.05 24.83 -3.82
CA GLY A 225 -0.59 26.21 -3.97
C GLY A 225 -1.65 27.26 -3.61
N ASN A 226 -2.94 26.89 -3.54
CA ASN A 226 -4.03 27.81 -3.23
C ASN A 226 -5.05 27.23 -2.23
N ARG A 227 -5.88 26.26 -2.62
CA ARG A 227 -7.02 25.78 -1.81
C ARG A 227 -7.17 24.26 -1.94
N GLY A 228 -7.71 23.61 -0.90
CA GLY A 228 -8.08 22.20 -0.94
C GLY A 228 -6.87 21.27 -1.06
N GLY A 229 -6.00 21.27 -0.04
CA GLY A 229 -4.78 20.48 -0.06
C GLY A 229 -5.05 18.99 -0.31
N GLY A 230 -5.96 18.42 0.50
CA GLY A 230 -6.44 17.05 0.31
C GLY A 230 -7.55 16.97 -0.73
N ILE A 231 -8.66 17.69 -0.49
CA ILE A 231 -9.86 17.66 -1.32
C ILE A 231 -10.29 19.08 -1.68
N TYR A 232 -10.61 19.28 -2.95
CA TYR A 232 -11.22 20.50 -3.47
C TYR A 232 -12.54 20.15 -4.18
N CYS A 233 -13.66 20.51 -3.56
CA CYS A 233 -15.02 20.28 -4.07
C CYS A 233 -15.65 21.56 -4.63
N LEU A 234 -16.12 21.53 -5.88
CA LEU A 234 -16.72 22.66 -6.60
C LEU A 234 -17.98 22.30 -7.40
N MET A 235 -18.76 23.34 -7.74
CA MET A 235 -19.82 23.33 -8.77
C MET A 235 -20.88 22.23 -8.59
N ASP A 236 -21.76 22.40 -7.60
CA ASP A 236 -22.88 21.48 -7.32
C ASP A 236 -22.47 20.01 -7.06
N SER A 237 -21.22 19.77 -6.66
CA SER A 237 -20.73 18.44 -6.28
C SER A 237 -21.21 18.05 -4.89
N SER A 238 -21.54 16.77 -4.71
CA SER A 238 -22.01 16.18 -3.46
C SER A 238 -21.35 14.82 -3.15
N PRO A 239 -20.00 14.75 -3.07
CA PRO A 239 -19.30 13.50 -2.78
C PRO A 239 -19.61 12.96 -1.39
N ALA A 240 -19.62 11.63 -1.28
CA ALA A 240 -19.74 10.91 -0.02
C ALA A 240 -18.37 10.40 0.42
N ILE A 241 -17.96 10.76 1.64
CA ILE A 241 -16.67 10.41 2.21
C ILE A 241 -16.90 9.74 3.56
N SER A 242 -16.61 8.44 3.65
CA SER A 242 -16.86 7.65 4.85
C SER A 242 -15.70 6.75 5.25
N ASN A 243 -15.47 6.57 6.54
CA ASN A 243 -14.38 5.72 7.05
C ASN A 243 -12.98 6.17 6.55
N CYS A 244 -12.84 7.45 6.19
CA CYS A 244 -11.64 7.96 5.54
C CYS A 244 -10.74 8.74 6.51
N THR A 245 -9.44 8.66 6.25
CA THR A 245 -8.44 9.51 6.90
C THR A 245 -8.01 10.62 5.96
N ILE A 246 -8.18 11.88 6.37
CA ILE A 246 -7.72 13.07 5.65
C ILE A 246 -6.69 13.78 6.52
N SER A 247 -5.41 13.54 6.27
CA SER A 247 -4.37 13.92 7.22
C SER A 247 -3.11 14.55 6.64
N GLY A 248 -2.56 15.54 7.33
CA GLY A 248 -1.27 16.14 6.93
C GLY A 248 -1.31 16.82 5.58
N ASN A 249 -2.48 17.21 5.08
CA ASN A 249 -2.61 17.96 3.83
C ASN A 249 -2.44 19.46 4.10
N SER A 250 -1.93 20.21 3.12
CA SER A 250 -1.67 21.65 3.25
C SER A 250 -2.22 22.45 2.09
N ALA A 251 -2.69 23.67 2.35
CA ALA A 251 -3.04 24.63 1.31
C ALA A 251 -2.54 26.03 1.67
N SER A 252 -2.00 26.77 0.70
CA SER A 252 -1.50 28.13 0.99
C SER A 252 -2.58 29.05 1.55
N ASN A 253 -3.84 28.93 1.11
CA ASN A 253 -4.91 29.85 1.50
C ASN A 253 -6.00 29.25 2.41
N HIS A 254 -6.82 28.32 1.90
CA HIS A 254 -8.00 27.83 2.61
C HIS A 254 -8.19 26.32 2.42
N GLY A 255 -8.69 25.64 3.46
CA GLY A 255 -9.04 24.22 3.38
C GLY A 255 -7.79 23.37 3.22
N GLY A 256 -7.00 23.27 4.29
CA GLY A 256 -5.80 22.42 4.29
C GLY A 256 -6.18 20.96 3.97
N GLY A 257 -7.18 20.44 4.69
CA GLY A 257 -7.77 19.14 4.41
C GLY A 257 -8.77 19.23 3.26
N ILE A 258 -9.87 19.95 3.48
CA ILE A 258 -11.00 20.05 2.56
C ILE A 258 -11.34 21.51 2.29
N TYR A 259 -11.46 21.87 1.02
CA TYR A 259 -12.10 23.10 0.58
C TYR A 259 -13.36 22.78 -0.21
N CYS A 260 -14.48 23.42 0.13
CA CYS A 260 -15.76 23.27 -0.54
C CYS A 260 -16.33 24.64 -0.93
N TRP A 261 -16.70 24.81 -2.18
CA TRP A 261 -17.39 26.02 -2.64
C TRP A 261 -18.57 25.68 -3.56
N ASP A 262 -19.74 26.23 -3.21
CA ASP A 262 -20.99 26.04 -3.94
C ASP A 262 -21.31 24.54 -4.16
N SER A 263 -21.17 23.75 -3.10
CA SER A 263 -21.24 22.28 -3.11
C SER A 263 -21.60 21.76 -1.71
N SER A 264 -21.86 20.45 -1.54
CA SER A 264 -22.23 19.89 -0.22
C SER A 264 -21.61 18.52 0.03
N LEU A 265 -20.65 18.42 0.95
CA LEU A 265 -20.05 17.12 1.30
C LEU A 265 -20.88 16.40 2.37
N THR A 266 -20.90 15.07 2.28
CA THR A 266 -21.28 14.20 3.41
C THR A 266 -20.03 13.51 3.92
N ILE A 267 -19.68 13.77 5.18
CA ILE A 267 -18.51 13.23 5.87
C ILE A 267 -19.01 12.45 7.08
N SER A 268 -18.70 11.15 7.13
CA SER A 268 -19.16 10.28 8.22
C SER A 268 -18.09 9.29 8.65
N ASN A 269 -17.89 9.08 9.94
CA ASN A 269 -16.87 8.14 10.45
C ASN A 269 -15.49 8.46 9.86
N CYS A 270 -15.07 9.73 9.88
CA CYS A 270 -13.79 10.13 9.29
C CYS A 270 -12.85 10.67 10.36
N THR A 271 -11.55 10.67 10.07
CA THR A 271 -10.55 11.37 10.87
C THR A 271 -9.88 12.44 10.02
N ILE A 272 -10.07 13.71 10.39
CA ILE A 272 -9.50 14.87 9.71
C ILE A 272 -8.45 15.49 10.63
N SER A 273 -7.18 15.15 10.43
CA SER A 273 -6.12 15.47 11.39
C SER A 273 -4.86 16.11 10.81
N GLY A 274 -4.29 17.09 11.52
CA GLY A 274 -2.99 17.66 11.16
C GLY A 274 -2.96 18.39 9.81
N ASN A 275 -4.11 18.82 9.29
CA ASN A 275 -4.16 19.58 8.04
C ASN A 275 -3.90 21.06 8.29
N SER A 276 -3.32 21.76 7.31
CA SER A 276 -2.85 23.14 7.52
C SER A 276 -3.19 24.13 6.40
N CYS A 277 -3.52 25.37 6.75
CA CYS A 277 -3.58 26.49 5.82
C CYS A 277 -3.30 27.84 6.49
N SER A 278 -3.11 28.91 5.69
CA SER A 278 -2.75 30.23 6.23
C SER A 278 -3.93 31.09 6.70
N TRP A 279 -5.11 30.98 6.07
CA TRP A 279 -6.19 31.96 6.28
C TRP A 279 -7.55 31.35 6.65
N GLY A 280 -7.87 30.15 6.19
CA GLY A 280 -9.21 29.55 6.31
C GLY A 280 -9.32 28.45 7.37
N GLY A 281 -10.14 27.45 7.06
CA GLY A 281 -10.29 26.22 7.82
C GLY A 281 -9.08 25.32 7.59
N GLY A 282 -8.35 25.00 8.66
CA GLY A 282 -7.22 24.06 8.60
C GLY A 282 -7.70 22.67 8.16
N GLY A 283 -8.76 22.16 8.80
CA GLY A 283 -9.40 20.91 8.45
C GLY A 283 -10.38 21.10 7.29
N ILE A 284 -11.41 21.90 7.49
CA ILE A 284 -12.52 22.08 6.52
C ILE A 284 -12.81 23.55 6.32
N TYR A 285 -12.85 24.00 5.08
CA TYR A 285 -13.37 25.31 4.69
C TYR A 285 -14.55 25.15 3.75
N CYS A 286 -15.69 25.73 4.10
CA CYS A 286 -16.91 25.73 3.28
C CYS A 286 -17.36 27.16 2.98
N TYR A 287 -17.62 27.44 1.70
CA TYR A 287 -18.17 28.71 1.23
C TYR A 287 -19.41 28.48 0.38
N TYR A 288 -20.55 29.07 0.74
CA TYR A 288 -21.85 28.77 0.09
C TYR A 288 -22.14 27.26 0.04
N SER A 289 -21.67 26.53 1.04
CA SER A 289 -21.66 25.06 1.06
C SER A 289 -22.12 24.59 2.42
N SER A 290 -23.05 23.63 2.48
CA SER A 290 -23.63 23.16 3.74
C SER A 290 -23.23 21.70 3.99
N PRO A 291 -22.06 21.43 4.60
CA PRO A 291 -21.60 20.07 4.82
C PRO A 291 -22.46 19.36 5.88
N THR A 292 -22.51 18.04 5.77
CA THR A 292 -22.95 17.13 6.83
C THR A 292 -21.72 16.43 7.41
N ILE A 293 -21.50 16.55 8.72
CA ILE A 293 -20.37 15.97 9.44
C ILE A 293 -20.92 15.17 10.64
N ILE A 294 -20.74 13.86 10.62
CA ILE A 294 -21.27 12.94 11.63
C ILE A 294 -20.17 11.94 12.03
N ASN A 295 -20.12 11.51 13.30
CA ASN A 295 -19.16 10.48 13.77
C ASN A 295 -17.71 10.78 13.38
N THR A 296 -17.33 12.04 13.27
CA THR A 296 -16.03 12.42 12.69
C THR A 296 -15.15 13.00 13.76
N ILE A 297 -13.87 12.63 13.78
CA ILE A 297 -12.86 13.28 14.61
C ILE A 297 -12.15 14.35 13.78
N VAL A 298 -12.13 15.59 14.28
CA VAL A 298 -11.45 16.72 13.65
C VAL A 298 -10.43 17.30 14.63
N GLU A 299 -9.16 16.94 14.45
CA GLU A 299 -8.13 17.13 15.47
C GLU A 299 -6.84 17.79 14.95
N GLY A 300 -6.19 18.63 15.75
CA GLY A 300 -4.83 19.08 15.45
C GLY A 300 -4.67 19.90 14.16
N ASN A 301 -5.75 20.44 13.60
CA ASN A 301 -5.69 21.19 12.34
C ASN A 301 -5.23 22.64 12.58
N THR A 302 -4.47 23.17 11.62
CA THR A 302 -3.81 24.48 11.68
C THR A 302 -4.42 25.44 10.67
N GLY A 303 -4.94 26.57 11.13
CA GLY A 303 -5.61 27.57 10.29
C GLY A 303 -6.21 28.69 11.13
N ASN A 304 -7.10 29.50 10.56
CA ASN A 304 -7.86 30.46 11.36
C ASN A 304 -8.84 29.78 12.33
N ARG A 305 -9.41 28.66 11.89
CA ARG A 305 -10.21 27.70 12.66
C ARG A 305 -10.02 26.31 12.06
N SER A 306 -10.48 25.26 12.73
CA SER A 306 -10.51 23.93 12.11
C SER A 306 -11.56 23.83 11.02
N VAL A 307 -12.81 24.12 11.38
CA VAL A 307 -13.97 24.13 10.50
C VAL A 307 -14.40 25.58 10.31
N TYR A 308 -14.31 26.05 9.08
CA TYR A 308 -14.64 27.41 8.70
C TYR A 308 -15.86 27.41 7.79
N LEU A 309 -16.98 27.95 8.27
CA LEU A 309 -18.24 27.98 7.55
C LEU A 309 -18.59 29.41 7.16
N SER A 310 -18.77 29.66 5.86
CA SER A 310 -19.14 30.98 5.35
C SER A 310 -20.30 30.85 4.39
N ASN A 311 -21.44 31.47 4.74
CA ASN A 311 -22.70 31.34 4.00
C ASN A 311 -23.18 29.88 3.90
N SER A 312 -23.14 29.15 5.01
CA SER A 312 -23.41 27.71 5.11
C SER A 312 -24.61 27.40 6.03
N PRO A 313 -25.82 27.89 5.71
CA PRO A 313 -26.94 27.93 6.65
C PRO A 313 -27.52 26.57 7.03
N ASN A 314 -27.38 25.55 6.18
CA ASN A 314 -27.97 24.21 6.38
C ASN A 314 -26.92 23.17 6.83
N THR A 315 -25.80 23.64 7.40
CA THR A 315 -24.75 22.76 7.91
C THR A 315 -25.27 21.90 9.06
N TYR A 316 -24.95 20.60 9.04
CA TYR A 316 -25.28 19.67 10.12
C TYR A 316 -24.00 19.04 10.68
N ILE A 317 -23.75 19.24 11.98
CA ILE A 317 -22.57 18.72 12.69
C ILE A 317 -23.06 18.07 13.97
N ALA A 318 -22.92 16.75 14.08
CA ALA A 318 -23.41 15.98 15.20
C ALA A 318 -22.49 14.80 15.52
N TYR A 319 -22.55 14.31 16.76
CA TYR A 319 -21.85 13.10 17.20
C TYR A 319 -20.39 13.05 16.76
N SER A 320 -19.70 14.18 16.80
CA SER A 320 -18.32 14.32 16.30
C SER A 320 -17.41 14.89 17.39
N ASP A 321 -16.11 14.63 17.29
CA ASP A 321 -15.12 15.16 18.23
C ASP A 321 -14.28 16.26 17.59
N PHE A 322 -14.03 17.33 18.34
CA PHE A 322 -13.23 18.46 17.88
C PHE A 322 -12.19 18.86 18.93
N TYR A 323 -10.95 18.40 18.72
CA TYR A 323 -9.90 18.53 19.72
C TYR A 323 -8.63 19.22 19.19
N ASN A 324 -7.94 19.94 20.08
CA ASN A 324 -6.60 20.50 19.84
C ASN A 324 -6.39 21.27 18.51
N ASN A 325 -7.43 21.94 17.99
CA ASN A 325 -7.33 22.69 16.74
C ASN A 325 -6.77 24.10 16.97
N GLN A 326 -5.84 24.54 16.12
CA GLN A 326 -5.22 25.86 16.24
C GLN A 326 -6.28 26.95 16.08
N ASN A 327 -6.20 27.95 16.95
CA ASN A 327 -7.11 29.10 17.01
C ASN A 327 -8.58 28.74 17.33
N GLY A 328 -8.96 27.48 17.46
CA GLY A 328 -10.29 27.01 17.87
C GLY A 328 -11.02 26.19 16.81
N ASN A 329 -12.10 25.52 17.22
CA ASN A 329 -12.78 24.52 16.40
C ASN A 329 -13.58 25.11 15.24
N PHE A 330 -14.36 26.18 15.48
CA PHE A 330 -15.34 26.66 14.50
C PHE A 330 -15.27 28.15 14.20
N TYR A 331 -15.58 28.50 12.95
CA TYR A 331 -16.00 29.84 12.51
C TYR A 331 -17.44 29.76 11.99
N ASN A 332 -18.34 30.57 12.56
CA ASN A 332 -19.79 30.59 12.27
C ASN A 332 -20.49 29.21 12.26
N PRO A 333 -20.33 28.38 13.32
CA PRO A 333 -21.06 27.13 13.42
C PRO A 333 -22.58 27.35 13.52
N PRO A 334 -23.40 26.34 13.19
CA PRO A 334 -24.83 26.34 13.52
C PRO A 334 -25.09 26.63 15.00
N GLN A 335 -26.28 27.15 15.31
CA GLN A 335 -26.64 27.42 16.69
C GLN A 335 -26.52 26.15 17.54
N TRP A 336 -25.91 26.29 18.72
CA TRP A 336 -25.61 25.24 19.70
C TRP A 336 -24.39 24.37 19.41
N VAL A 337 -23.89 24.31 18.18
CA VAL A 337 -22.64 23.60 17.89
C VAL A 337 -21.48 24.28 18.63
N GLY A 338 -20.73 23.51 19.40
CA GLY A 338 -19.63 24.01 20.25
C GLY A 338 -20.06 24.60 21.60
N GLN A 339 -21.34 24.54 21.97
CA GLN A 339 -21.82 25.02 23.27
C GLN A 339 -22.17 23.86 24.18
N ILE A 340 -21.36 23.63 25.23
CA ILE A 340 -21.56 22.54 26.19
C ILE A 340 -22.84 22.77 27.00
N VAL A 341 -23.84 21.93 26.80
CA VAL A 341 -25.17 22.08 27.42
C VAL A 341 -25.80 20.77 27.88
N THR A 342 -25.22 19.62 27.53
CA THR A 342 -25.76 18.30 27.86
C THR A 342 -24.64 17.28 28.04
N LEU A 343 -25.02 16.02 28.28
CA LEU A 343 -24.12 14.87 28.31
C LEU A 343 -24.49 13.89 27.17
N ASN A 344 -23.49 13.20 26.62
CA ASN A 344 -23.69 12.12 25.65
C ASN A 344 -24.06 10.80 26.37
N ALA A 345 -24.19 9.70 25.61
CA ALA A 345 -24.52 8.38 26.16
C ALA A 345 -23.47 7.84 27.14
N ASN A 346 -22.20 8.24 26.96
CA ASN A 346 -21.08 7.87 27.83
C ASN A 346 -20.97 8.72 29.09
N GLY A 347 -21.76 9.81 29.18
CA GLY A 347 -21.73 10.75 30.30
C GLY A 347 -20.70 11.88 30.12
N ASP A 348 -20.09 12.00 28.95
CA ASP A 348 -19.16 13.08 28.61
C ASP A 348 -19.90 14.37 28.32
N SER A 349 -19.25 15.49 28.63
CA SER A 349 -19.79 16.83 28.36
C SER A 349 -19.81 17.09 26.86
N CYS A 350 -20.99 17.43 26.34
CA CYS A 350 -21.16 17.66 24.91
C CYS A 350 -22.10 18.82 24.62
N ASP A 351 -22.11 19.24 23.35
CA ASP A 351 -23.08 20.19 22.85
C ASP A 351 -24.45 19.58 22.57
N LEU A 352 -25.42 20.39 22.12
CA LEU A 352 -26.79 19.93 21.88
C LEU A 352 -26.89 18.83 20.80
N TYR A 353 -25.90 18.73 19.91
CA TYR A 353 -25.84 17.73 18.86
C TYR A 353 -24.89 16.58 19.21
N TYR A 354 -24.55 16.45 20.48
CA TYR A 354 -23.69 15.40 21.02
C TYR A 354 -22.27 15.41 20.45
N ASN A 355 -21.80 16.58 19.99
CA ASN A 355 -20.38 16.74 19.69
C ASN A 355 -19.59 16.87 20.99
N ILE A 356 -18.47 16.15 21.07
CA ILE A 356 -17.52 16.20 22.18
C ILE A 356 -16.28 17.03 21.78
N PHE A 357 -15.48 17.37 22.78
CA PHE A 357 -14.33 18.26 22.65
C PHE A 357 -13.18 17.77 23.52
N GLU A 358 -12.93 16.47 23.47
CA GLU A 358 -12.05 15.75 24.38
C GLU A 358 -10.89 15.13 23.60
N ASP A 359 -9.82 14.72 24.28
CA ASP A 359 -8.71 14.04 23.61
C ASP A 359 -9.21 12.71 23.02
N PRO A 360 -9.09 12.45 21.70
CA PRO A 360 -9.53 11.19 21.10
C PRO A 360 -8.67 10.00 21.55
N LEU A 361 -7.52 10.23 22.19
CA LEU A 361 -6.62 9.20 22.71
C LEU A 361 -6.24 8.15 21.65
N PHE A 362 -5.64 8.63 20.55
CA PHE A 362 -5.08 7.77 19.50
C PHE A 362 -3.83 7.01 19.98
N TYR A 363 -3.62 5.78 19.48
CA TYR A 363 -2.36 5.04 19.68
C TYR A 363 -1.15 5.74 19.04
N SER A 364 -1.36 6.28 17.84
CA SER A 364 -0.38 7.03 17.06
C SER A 364 -1.12 7.96 16.10
N THR A 365 -0.47 9.02 15.64
CA THR A 365 -0.95 9.87 14.54
C THR A 365 -0.16 9.65 13.25
N THR A 366 0.71 8.64 13.23
CA THR A 366 1.61 8.30 12.12
C THR A 366 1.80 6.79 11.96
N GLY A 367 2.14 6.36 10.75
CA GLY A 367 2.38 4.95 10.43
C GLY A 367 1.10 4.11 10.37
N ASP A 368 1.25 2.79 10.29
CA ASP A 368 0.15 1.86 10.03
C ASP A 368 -0.92 1.80 11.13
N SER A 369 -0.57 2.25 12.35
CA SER A 369 -1.50 2.36 13.48
C SER A 369 -2.00 3.80 13.69
N ALA A 370 -1.87 4.67 12.70
CA ALA A 370 -2.35 6.04 12.80
C ALA A 370 -3.86 6.07 13.03
N PHE A 371 -4.29 6.89 13.98
CA PHE A 371 -5.69 7.20 14.28
C PHE A 371 -6.56 6.05 14.81
N PHE A 372 -5.98 4.89 15.17
CA PHE A 372 -6.69 3.90 15.98
C PHE A 372 -6.92 4.43 17.39
N LEU A 373 -8.16 4.30 17.88
CA LEU A 373 -8.55 4.69 19.24
C LEU A 373 -7.99 3.72 20.28
N THR A 374 -7.54 4.25 21.42
CA THR A 374 -7.28 3.43 22.60
C THR A 374 -8.59 3.05 23.28
N VAL A 375 -8.61 1.93 24.01
CA VAL A 375 -9.80 1.41 24.72
C VAL A 375 -10.41 2.36 25.77
N SER A 376 -9.71 3.44 26.13
CA SER A 376 -10.18 4.47 27.05
C SER A 376 -10.63 5.75 26.36
N SER A 377 -10.68 5.75 25.03
CA SER A 377 -11.07 6.92 24.25
C SER A 377 -12.51 7.33 24.56
N PRO A 378 -12.78 8.65 24.72
CA PRO A 378 -14.15 9.16 24.81
C PRO A 378 -14.92 9.05 23.49
N CYS A 379 -14.23 8.77 22.38
CA CYS A 379 -14.82 8.58 21.06
C CYS A 379 -15.43 7.18 20.87
N ILE A 380 -15.12 6.22 21.75
CA ILE A 380 -15.69 4.87 21.69
C ILE A 380 -17.16 4.90 22.11
N ASP A 381 -18.04 4.25 21.36
CA ASP A 381 -19.49 4.17 21.59
C ASP A 381 -20.22 5.53 21.65
N ALA A 382 -19.57 6.58 21.16
CA ALA A 382 -20.03 7.96 21.33
C ALA A 382 -20.75 8.54 20.11
N GLY A 383 -20.73 7.84 18.98
CA GLY A 383 -21.32 8.25 17.72
C GLY A 383 -22.84 8.19 17.69
N ASP A 384 -23.40 8.46 16.51
CA ASP A 384 -24.83 8.49 16.25
C ASP A 384 -25.45 7.08 16.44
N PRO A 385 -26.40 6.89 17.38
CA PRO A 385 -27.08 5.61 17.57
C PRO A 385 -27.88 5.12 16.37
N ALA A 386 -28.15 5.98 15.38
CA ALA A 386 -28.82 5.63 14.14
C ALA A 386 -27.87 5.17 13.03
N SER A 387 -26.56 5.33 13.22
CA SER A 387 -25.54 4.84 12.29
C SER A 387 -25.43 3.30 12.34
N PRO A 388 -24.86 2.66 11.30
CA PRO A 388 -24.48 1.25 11.37
C PRO A 388 -23.68 0.96 12.64
N ARG A 389 -23.93 -0.19 13.25
CA ARG A 389 -23.21 -0.65 14.45
C ARG A 389 -21.79 -1.02 14.07
N ASP A 390 -20.87 -0.82 15.01
CA ASP A 390 -19.49 -1.28 14.87
C ASP A 390 -19.40 -2.81 14.82
N PRO A 391 -18.27 -3.39 14.38
CA PRO A 391 -18.12 -4.84 14.24
C PRO A 391 -18.40 -5.66 15.51
N ASP A 392 -18.22 -5.06 16.69
CA ASP A 392 -18.54 -5.65 18.00
C ASP A 392 -20.01 -5.45 18.41
N SER A 393 -20.82 -4.90 17.51
CA SER A 393 -22.26 -4.61 17.64
C SER A 393 -22.61 -3.49 18.61
N THR A 394 -21.66 -2.65 19.00
CA THR A 394 -21.90 -1.50 19.88
C THR A 394 -22.28 -0.24 19.08
N ILE A 395 -22.48 0.90 19.77
CA ILE A 395 -22.84 2.16 19.08
C ILE A 395 -21.63 2.55 18.22
N ALA A 396 -21.85 3.17 17.07
CA ALA A 396 -20.76 3.63 16.22
C ALA A 396 -19.76 4.49 17.02
N ASP A 397 -18.47 4.20 16.86
CA ASP A 397 -17.39 5.05 17.31
C ASP A 397 -17.32 6.34 16.48
N MET A 398 -16.73 7.40 17.04
CA MET A 398 -16.31 8.55 16.25
C MET A 398 -14.94 8.30 15.63
N GLY A 399 -14.75 8.68 14.37
CA GLY A 399 -13.47 8.57 13.67
C GLY A 399 -13.47 7.54 12.55
N ALA A 400 -12.33 7.44 11.85
CA ALA A 400 -12.15 6.51 10.73
C ALA A 400 -11.94 5.05 11.15
N PHE A 401 -11.47 4.81 12.38
CA PHE A 401 -11.09 3.49 12.86
C PHE A 401 -11.68 3.23 14.24
N TRP A 402 -12.25 2.04 14.40
CA TRP A 402 -12.60 1.46 15.70
C TRP A 402 -11.33 0.92 16.38
N PRO A 403 -11.30 0.79 17.72
CA PRO A 403 -10.17 0.15 18.40
C PRO A 403 -9.98 -1.26 17.83
N PRO A 404 -8.74 -1.72 17.58
CA PRO A 404 -8.52 -3.08 17.12
C PRO A 404 -9.08 -4.01 18.19
N MET A 405 -10.16 -4.73 17.87
CA MET A 405 -10.78 -5.65 18.84
C MET A 405 -9.67 -6.54 19.39
N PRO A 406 -9.39 -6.51 20.71
CA PRO A 406 -8.53 -7.52 21.26
C PRO A 406 -9.20 -8.88 21.01
N PRO A 407 -8.50 -9.91 20.54
CA PRO A 407 -9.06 -11.26 20.58
C PRO A 407 -9.46 -11.50 22.04
N VAL A 408 -10.73 -11.84 22.27
CA VAL A 408 -11.34 -12.08 23.60
C VAL A 408 -10.31 -12.71 24.56
N TRP A 409 -9.74 -11.89 25.46
CA TRP A 409 -8.76 -12.38 26.43
C TRP A 409 -9.51 -12.86 27.67
N VAL A 410 -9.45 -14.17 27.90
CA VAL A 410 -9.60 -14.74 29.24
C VAL A 410 -8.39 -14.25 30.04
N GLU A 411 -8.63 -13.51 31.13
CA GLU A 411 -7.54 -12.88 31.90
C GLU A 411 -6.44 -13.87 32.33
N PRO A 412 -5.17 -13.57 32.04
CA PRO A 412 -4.05 -14.05 32.82
C PRO A 412 -3.56 -12.93 33.73
N SER A 413 -3.48 -13.24 35.02
CA SER A 413 -2.87 -12.43 36.08
C SER A 413 -1.53 -11.80 35.67
N SER A 414 -1.35 -10.54 36.07
CA SER A 414 -0.16 -9.71 35.83
C SER A 414 1.17 -10.38 36.14
N PRO A 415 2.21 -10.03 35.37
CA PRO A 415 3.39 -9.48 36.01
C PRO A 415 4.01 -8.27 35.29
N SER A 416 4.89 -7.62 36.05
CA SER A 416 5.57 -6.33 35.90
C SER A 416 6.69 -6.32 34.81
N PRO A 417 7.41 -5.19 34.61
CA PRO A 417 7.99 -4.80 33.32
C PRO A 417 9.31 -5.49 33.01
N GLN A 418 9.58 -5.86 31.75
CA GLN A 418 10.95 -6.05 31.24
C GLN A 418 11.05 -6.25 29.72
N THR A 419 11.87 -5.40 29.08
CA THR A 419 12.75 -5.63 27.90
C THR A 419 12.17 -6.29 26.63
N THR A 420 12.29 -5.58 25.50
CA THR A 420 12.04 -6.00 24.11
C THR A 420 12.97 -7.13 23.64
N ALA A 421 12.83 -8.34 24.18
CA ALA A 421 13.61 -9.51 23.78
C ALA A 421 12.71 -10.61 23.18
N TYR A 422 12.96 -10.97 21.93
CA TYR A 422 12.46 -12.20 21.30
C TYR A 422 13.29 -13.39 21.81
N SER A 423 12.65 -14.51 22.17
CA SER A 423 13.36 -15.67 22.74
C SER A 423 13.06 -16.96 21.98
N LEU A 424 14.10 -17.68 21.59
CA LEU A 424 14.04 -19.03 21.03
C LEU A 424 14.33 -20.03 22.15
N SER A 425 13.32 -20.76 22.58
CA SER A 425 13.43 -21.74 23.66
C SER A 425 14.12 -23.03 23.19
N PRO A 426 14.81 -23.75 24.08
CA PRO A 426 15.39 -25.05 23.76
C PRO A 426 14.34 -26.01 23.21
N ALA A 427 14.63 -26.63 22.06
CA ALA A 427 13.74 -27.63 21.47
C ALA A 427 13.54 -28.81 22.43
N TYR A 428 12.29 -29.32 22.53
CA TYR A 428 11.97 -30.46 23.37
C TYR A 428 11.10 -31.48 22.63
N PRO A 429 11.44 -32.79 22.67
CA PRO A 429 12.67 -33.37 23.25
C PRO A 429 13.93 -33.01 22.44
N ASN A 430 15.09 -32.87 23.08
CA ASN A 430 16.39 -32.74 22.39
C ASN A 430 17.50 -33.38 23.26
N PRO A 431 18.10 -34.52 22.87
CA PRO A 431 17.97 -35.20 21.57
C PRO A 431 16.58 -35.79 21.29
N PHE A 432 16.22 -35.96 20.01
CA PHE A 432 14.92 -36.50 19.55
C PHE A 432 15.08 -37.61 18.51
N ASN A 433 14.02 -38.41 18.30
CA ASN A 433 14.02 -39.57 17.40
C ASN A 433 13.30 -39.31 16.06
N ALA A 434 12.04 -38.88 16.10
CA ALA A 434 11.22 -38.65 14.90
C ALA A 434 10.86 -37.17 14.71
N GLY A 435 10.56 -36.46 15.79
CA GLY A 435 10.33 -35.02 15.76
C GLY A 435 10.57 -34.34 17.11
N THR A 436 10.67 -33.02 17.09
CA THR A 436 10.81 -32.15 18.26
C THR A 436 9.93 -30.91 18.10
N ILE A 437 9.55 -30.31 19.21
CA ILE A 437 8.87 -29.01 19.22
C ILE A 437 9.93 -27.92 19.43
N ILE A 438 9.87 -26.87 18.63
CA ILE A 438 10.69 -25.67 18.74
C ILE A 438 9.77 -24.52 19.14
N SER A 439 9.90 -24.08 20.40
CA SER A 439 9.10 -23.01 20.97
C SER A 439 9.82 -21.67 20.87
N TYR A 440 9.09 -20.60 20.60
CA TYR A 440 9.63 -19.25 20.59
C TYR A 440 8.59 -18.21 21.06
N GLU A 441 9.08 -17.11 21.61
CA GLU A 441 8.28 -16.02 22.15
C GLU A 441 8.52 -14.73 21.35
N LEU A 442 7.43 -14.11 20.91
CA LEU A 442 7.42 -12.81 20.26
C LEU A 442 6.84 -11.78 21.23
N GLN A 443 7.61 -10.73 21.53
CA GLN A 443 7.13 -9.61 22.35
C GLN A 443 6.39 -8.53 21.53
N ALA A 444 6.42 -8.62 20.21
CA ALA A 444 5.71 -7.74 19.27
C ALA A 444 5.41 -8.49 17.96
N ALA A 445 4.36 -8.08 17.26
CA ALA A 445 4.00 -8.64 15.97
C ALA A 445 5.14 -8.42 14.95
N SER A 446 5.49 -9.46 14.20
CA SER A 446 6.54 -9.38 13.19
C SER A 446 6.44 -10.54 12.19
N TRP A 447 7.06 -10.36 11.03
CA TRP A 447 7.32 -11.48 10.12
C TRP A 447 8.32 -12.44 10.78
N VAL A 448 7.93 -13.71 10.90
CA VAL A 448 8.75 -14.75 11.54
C VAL A 448 9.17 -15.79 10.53
N LYS A 449 10.47 -16.04 10.48
CA LYS A 449 11.07 -17.10 9.70
C LYS A 449 11.79 -18.09 10.60
N LEU A 450 11.26 -19.31 10.69
CA LEU A 450 11.86 -20.42 11.45
C LEU A 450 12.23 -21.55 10.48
N VAL A 451 13.54 -21.75 10.31
CA VAL A 451 14.09 -22.69 9.33
C VAL A 451 15.11 -23.60 9.99
N VAL A 452 15.10 -24.88 9.63
CA VAL A 452 16.07 -25.89 10.07
C VAL A 452 17.09 -26.12 8.95
N TYR A 453 18.37 -26.09 9.33
CA TYR A 453 19.52 -26.28 8.44
C TYR A 453 20.35 -27.51 8.84
N ASP A 454 20.98 -28.16 7.85
CA ASP A 454 22.02 -29.16 8.09
C ASP A 454 23.38 -28.50 8.43
N VAL A 455 24.37 -29.32 8.80
CA VAL A 455 25.74 -28.83 9.12
C VAL A 455 26.48 -28.17 7.95
N ARG A 456 25.95 -28.28 6.72
CA ARG A 456 26.50 -27.63 5.50
C ARG A 456 25.76 -26.33 5.18
N GLY A 457 24.79 -25.92 6.00
CA GLY A 457 24.00 -24.71 5.82
C GLY A 457 22.86 -24.85 4.80
N ARG A 458 22.53 -26.07 4.37
CA ARG A 458 21.39 -26.30 3.48
C ARG A 458 20.10 -26.34 4.28
N GLU A 459 19.07 -25.65 3.78
CA GLU A 459 17.72 -25.70 4.34
C GLU A 459 17.15 -27.11 4.17
N VAL A 460 16.74 -27.73 5.28
CA VAL A 460 16.15 -29.08 5.29
C VAL A 460 14.66 -29.06 5.65
N ALA A 461 14.19 -28.00 6.32
CA ALA A 461 12.78 -27.77 6.56
C ALA A 461 12.52 -26.29 6.87
N ARG A 462 11.44 -25.74 6.29
CA ARG A 462 10.87 -24.44 6.67
C ARG A 462 9.65 -24.71 7.54
N LEU A 463 9.71 -24.31 8.79
CA LEU A 463 8.63 -24.56 9.74
C LEU A 463 7.62 -23.41 9.74
N ILE A 464 8.11 -22.18 9.64
CA ILE A 464 7.32 -20.95 9.67
C ILE A 464 7.98 -19.92 8.76
N ASP A 465 7.18 -19.22 7.97
CA ASP A 465 7.58 -18.06 7.16
C ASP A 465 6.34 -17.21 6.87
N ASP A 466 5.80 -16.62 7.94
CA ASP A 466 4.55 -15.87 7.92
C ASP A 466 4.53 -14.80 9.03
N TRP A 467 3.51 -13.94 9.00
CA TRP A 467 3.29 -12.94 10.03
C TRP A 467 2.73 -13.57 11.31
N ARG A 468 3.30 -13.20 12.46
CA ARG A 468 2.86 -13.67 13.79
C ARG A 468 2.70 -12.50 14.73
N THR A 469 1.63 -12.51 15.52
CA THR A 469 1.36 -11.52 16.57
C THR A 469 2.26 -11.73 17.79
N ALA A 470 2.23 -10.84 18.79
CA ALA A 470 2.95 -11.09 20.03
C ALA A 470 2.39 -12.32 20.75
N GLY A 471 3.24 -13.22 21.25
CA GLY A 471 2.81 -14.45 21.90
C GLY A 471 3.86 -15.56 21.90
N ASN A 472 3.48 -16.70 22.48
CA ASN A 472 4.28 -17.92 22.48
C ASN A 472 3.79 -18.85 21.37
N TYR A 473 4.72 -19.40 20.61
CA TYR A 473 4.45 -20.24 19.45
C TYR A 473 5.27 -21.51 19.50
N ASP A 474 4.67 -22.60 19.02
CA ASP A 474 5.30 -23.91 18.90
C ASP A 474 5.33 -24.33 17.43
N ALA A 475 6.51 -24.69 16.95
CA ALA A 475 6.70 -25.28 15.64
C ALA A 475 7.12 -26.75 15.77
N THR A 476 6.36 -27.66 15.16
CA THR A 476 6.71 -29.08 15.15
C THR A 476 7.66 -29.35 13.99
N PHE A 477 8.84 -29.89 14.29
CA PHE A 477 9.78 -30.37 13.29
C PHE A 477 9.72 -31.89 13.18
N ASP A 478 9.30 -32.40 12.02
CA ASP A 478 9.37 -33.81 11.66
C ASP A 478 10.66 -34.09 10.87
N ALA A 479 11.51 -34.96 11.41
CA ALA A 479 12.78 -35.37 10.84
C ALA A 479 12.80 -36.84 10.40
N GLY A 480 11.64 -37.48 10.23
CA GLY A 480 11.54 -38.89 9.84
C GLY A 480 12.34 -39.24 8.58
N GLY A 481 12.42 -38.33 7.61
CA GLY A 481 13.18 -38.49 6.37
C GLY A 481 14.67 -38.16 6.43
N LEU A 482 15.19 -37.67 7.56
CA LEU A 482 16.56 -37.15 7.69
C LEU A 482 17.52 -38.14 8.38
N PRO A 483 18.82 -38.14 8.06
CA PRO A 483 19.81 -38.99 8.74
C PRO A 483 20.11 -38.50 10.18
N SER A 484 20.43 -39.43 11.10
CA SER A 484 20.88 -39.05 12.45
C SER A 484 22.06 -38.08 12.40
N GLY A 485 22.00 -37.00 13.17
CA GLY A 485 22.98 -35.92 13.05
C GLY A 485 22.59 -34.64 13.77
N ILE A 486 23.46 -33.64 13.66
CA ILE A 486 23.27 -32.30 14.22
C ILE A 486 22.58 -31.42 13.18
N TYR A 487 21.57 -30.67 13.63
CA TYR A 487 20.85 -29.67 12.85
C TYR A 487 20.81 -28.34 13.62
N PHE A 488 20.54 -27.26 12.89
CA PHE A 488 20.43 -25.92 13.45
C PHE A 488 19.07 -25.31 13.12
N ALA A 489 18.25 -25.04 14.13
CA ALA A 489 17.01 -24.28 13.96
C ALA A 489 17.32 -22.79 14.14
N ARG A 490 16.98 -21.98 13.14
CA ARG A 490 17.21 -20.54 13.12
C ARG A 490 15.88 -19.80 13.07
N LEU A 491 15.67 -18.94 14.06
CA LEU A 491 14.56 -17.99 14.13
C LEU A 491 15.06 -16.61 13.67
N GLN A 492 14.32 -16.00 12.75
CA GLN A 492 14.52 -14.61 12.34
C GLN A 492 13.20 -13.85 12.51
N ALA A 493 13.24 -12.76 13.25
CA ALA A 493 12.09 -11.90 13.49
C ALA A 493 12.57 -10.47 13.76
N ASN A 494 11.96 -9.48 13.10
CA ASN A 494 12.22 -8.05 13.30
C ASN A 494 13.73 -7.67 13.32
N GLY A 495 14.51 -8.19 12.36
CA GLY A 495 15.96 -7.93 12.25
C GLY A 495 16.86 -8.71 13.21
N LEU A 496 16.30 -9.45 14.18
CA LEU A 496 17.05 -10.30 15.11
C LEU A 496 17.11 -11.74 14.59
N THR A 497 18.26 -12.39 14.80
CA THR A 497 18.48 -13.80 14.43
C THR A 497 18.98 -14.59 15.63
N GLN A 498 18.24 -15.64 16.01
CA GLN A 498 18.65 -16.61 17.04
C GLN A 498 18.76 -17.99 16.42
N THR A 499 19.74 -18.78 16.87
CA THR A 499 19.97 -20.13 16.34
C THR A 499 20.23 -21.09 17.49
N GLN A 500 19.60 -22.25 17.46
CA GLN A 500 19.83 -23.33 18.41
C GLN A 500 20.22 -24.63 17.71
N LYS A 501 20.98 -25.46 18.43
CA LYS A 501 21.42 -26.78 17.98
C LYS A 501 20.42 -27.85 18.42
N ILE A 502 19.95 -28.66 17.48
CA ILE A 502 19.07 -29.81 17.75
C ILE A 502 19.75 -31.11 17.27
N LEU A 503 19.60 -32.20 18.04
CA LEU A 503 20.28 -33.47 17.80
C LEU A 503 19.26 -34.59 17.53
N LEU A 504 19.31 -35.13 16.30
CA LEU A 504 18.50 -36.26 15.87
C LEU A 504 19.26 -37.58 16.13
N LEU A 505 18.67 -38.46 16.94
CA LEU A 505 19.16 -39.80 17.26
C LEU A 505 18.06 -40.83 16.97
N LYS A 506 18.21 -41.54 15.85
CA LYS A 506 17.38 -42.71 15.51
C LYS A 506 17.82 -43.98 16.22
#